data_AF-A0A3B9UUB5-F1
#
_entry.id   AF-A0A3B9UUB5-F1
#
_cell.length_a   1.000
_cell.length_b   1.000
_cell.length_c   1.000
_cell.angle_alpha   90.00
_cell.angle_beta   90.00
_cell.angle_gamma   90.00
#
_symmetry.space_group_name_H-M   'P 1'
#
loop_
_entity.id
_entity.type
_entity.pdbx_description
1 polymer ?
#
loop_
_entity_poly.entity_id
_entity_poly.type
_entity_poly.pdbx_seq_one_letter_code
_entity_poly.pdbx_strand_id
1 'polypeptide(L)' 'MGGFSYKDIYIEDGRRVLEVNILPEKHCNFDCIFCPIGRSQNKLDTQKSFDKIDSSLIELESMIENTKA' A
#
# COMPACT_ATOMS: atom_id res chain seq x y z
N MET A 1 -6.35 -2.55 13.28
CA MET A 1 -6.16 -2.90 11.86
C MET A 1 -5.66 -1.65 11.17
N GLY A 2 -4.42 -1.69 10.69
CA GLY A 2 -3.76 -0.60 9.99
C GLY A 2 -4.43 -0.32 8.64
N GLY A 3 -3.99 0.76 7.98
CA GLY A 3 -4.48 1.18 6.67
C GLY A 3 -3.75 0.55 5.49
N PHE A 4 -2.75 -0.31 5.74
CA PHE A 4 -2.01 -1.03 4.71
C PHE A 4 -2.75 -2.30 4.30
N SER A 5 -2.55 -2.72 3.05
CA SER A 5 -3.01 -4.01 2.54
C SER A 5 -1.83 -4.83 2.04
N TYR A 6 -1.94 -6.14 2.19
CA TYR A 6 -0.85 -7.09 1.97
C TYR A 6 -1.33 -8.19 1.03
N LYS A 7 -0.44 -8.66 0.16
CA LYS A 7 -0.62 -9.94 -0.52
C LYS A 7 -0.01 -11.07 0.30
N ASP A 8 -0.38 -12.30 -0.04
CA ASP A 8 0.33 -13.48 0.45
C ASP A 8 1.81 -13.40 0.07
N ILE A 9 2.67 -13.93 0.93
CA ILE A 9 4.11 -13.93 0.70
C ILE A 9 4.45 -14.94 -0.39
N TYR A 10 5.24 -14.51 -1.37
CA TYR A 10 5.67 -15.34 -2.48
C TYR A 10 7.19 -15.29 -2.69
N ILE A 11 7.70 -16.19 -3.54
CA ILE A 11 9.10 -16.20 -3.98
C ILE A 11 9.16 -15.65 -5.41
N GLU A 12 10.01 -14.65 -5.62
CA GLU A 12 10.30 -14.06 -6.93
C GLU A 12 11.82 -13.91 -7.06
N ASP A 13 12.39 -14.43 -8.15
CA ASP A 13 13.84 -14.43 -8.40
C ASP A 13 14.70 -14.94 -7.24
N GLY A 14 14.23 -16.00 -6.55
CA GLY A 14 14.89 -16.59 -5.39
C GLY A 14 14.84 -15.75 -4.12
N ARG A 15 14.07 -14.64 -4.12
CA ARG A 15 13.86 -13.76 -2.98
C ARG A 15 12.45 -13.93 -2.45
N ARG A 16 12.31 -13.84 -1.12
CA ARG A 16 11.00 -13.83 -0.48
C ARG A 16 10.44 -12.41 -0.46
N VAL A 17 9.24 -12.24 -1.02
CA VAL A 17 8.62 -10.93 -1.26
C VAL A 17 7.35 -10.81 -0.44
N LEU A 18 7.26 -9.71 0.33
CA LEU A 18 6.04 -9.24 0.96
C LEU A 18 5.59 -7.98 0.21
N GLU A 19 4.51 -8.10 -0.56
CA GLU A 19 3.99 -6.98 -1.33
C GLU A 19 2.98 -6.20 -0.49
N VAL A 20 3.24 -4.89 -0.31
CA VAL A 20 2.46 -4.00 0.56
C VAL A 20 1.93 -2.82 -0.25
N ASN A 21 0.64 -2.57 -0.14
CA ASN A 21 0.04 -1.32 -0.60
C ASN A 21 -0.26 -0.41 0.61
N ILE A 22 0.46 0.70 0.67
CA ILE A 22 0.41 1.69 1.75
C ILE A 22 -0.70 2.74 1.58
N LEU A 23 -1.38 2.73 0.42
CA LEU A 23 -2.46 3.66 0.13
C LEU A 23 -3.81 2.96 0.35
N PRO A 24 -4.66 3.44 1.28
CA PRO A 24 -5.94 2.80 1.57
C PRO A 24 -6.91 2.90 0.38
N GLU A 25 -6.82 3.99 -0.38
CA GLU A 25 -7.60 4.21 -1.59
C GLU A 25 -6.82 5.09 -2.57
N LYS A 26 -7.18 5.03 -3.84
CA LYS A 26 -6.49 5.75 -4.89
C LYS A 26 -6.90 7.23 -4.92
N HIS A 27 -5.94 8.12 -4.66
CA HIS A 27 -6.07 9.56 -4.87
C HIS A 27 -5.09 10.05 -5.92
N CYS A 28 -5.58 10.83 -6.89
CA CYS A 28 -4.72 11.39 -7.94
C CYS A 28 -5.43 12.56 -8.61
N ASN A 29 -4.76 13.71 -8.78
CA ASN A 29 -5.29 14.84 -9.55
C ASN A 29 -5.23 14.63 -11.07
N PHE A 30 -4.44 13.68 -11.56
CA PHE A 30 -4.34 13.39 -12.99
C PHE A 30 -5.49 12.49 -13.47
N ASP A 31 -5.97 12.75 -14.68
CA ASP A 31 -6.98 11.93 -15.36
C ASP A 31 -6.41 11.24 -16.60
N CYS A 32 -5.35 10.46 -16.39
CA CYS A 32 -4.67 9.77 -17.48
C CYS A 32 -5.59 8.76 -18.17
N ILE A 33 -5.72 8.87 -19.51
CA ILE A 33 -6.52 7.93 -20.33
C ILE A 33 -6.07 6.48 -20.13
N PHE A 34 -4.75 6.26 -20.03
CA PHE A 34 -4.12 4.95 -19.89
C PHE A 34 -3.51 4.71 -18.50
N CYS A 35 -4.18 5.16 -17.44
CA CYS A 35 -3.66 4.92 -16.09
C CYS A 35 -3.63 3.40 -15.79
N PRO A 36 -2.45 2.81 -15.48
CA PRO A 36 -2.29 1.37 -15.32
C PRO A 36 -3.08 0.78 -14.13
N ILE A 37 -3.47 1.64 -13.19
CA ILE A 37 -4.27 1.31 -12.00
C ILE A 37 -5.68 1.96 -12.07
N GLY A 38 -6.23 2.15 -13.28
CA GLY A 38 -7.58 2.68 -13.52
C GLY A 38 -7.70 4.21 -13.37
N ARG A 39 -8.89 4.82 -13.54
CA ARG A 39 -9.07 6.26 -13.23
C ARG A 39 -9.45 6.43 -11.75
N SER A 40 -8.95 7.47 -11.09
CA SER A 40 -9.35 7.77 -9.70
C SER A 40 -10.71 8.46 -9.67
N GLN A 41 -11.57 8.07 -8.72
CA GLN A 41 -12.79 8.80 -8.38
C GLN A 41 -12.50 9.96 -7.40
N ASN A 42 -11.37 9.90 -6.70
CA ASN A 42 -10.94 10.88 -5.71
C ASN A 42 -9.88 11.81 -6.30
N LYS A 43 -10.30 12.70 -7.20
CA LYS A 43 -9.44 13.73 -7.79
C LYS A 43 -9.22 14.85 -6.77
N LEU A 44 -8.02 14.93 -6.21
CA LEU A 44 -7.64 15.94 -5.22
C LEU A 44 -6.41 16.69 -5.70
N ASP A 45 -6.52 18.02 -5.83
CA ASP A 45 -5.40 18.91 -6.17
C ASP A 45 -4.74 19.53 -4.93
N THR A 46 -5.12 19.03 -3.74
CA THR A 46 -4.59 19.44 -2.45
C THR A 46 -3.93 18.26 -1.75
N GLN A 47 -2.90 18.53 -0.95
CA GLN A 47 -2.26 17.51 -0.13
C GLN A 47 -3.27 16.96 0.91
N LYS A 48 -3.33 15.64 1.04
CA LYS A 48 -4.17 14.94 2.01
C LYS A 48 -3.29 14.08 2.92
N SER A 49 -3.45 14.24 4.22
CA SER A 49 -2.87 13.32 5.21
C SER A 49 -3.81 12.14 5.42
N PHE A 50 -3.23 10.97 5.69
CA PHE A 50 -3.96 9.76 6.06
C PHE A 50 -3.72 9.45 7.52
N ASP A 51 -4.79 9.13 8.24
CA ASP A 51 -4.68 8.71 9.64
C ASP A 51 -4.10 7.29 9.77
N LYS A 52 -3.77 6.89 11.00
CA LYS A 52 -3.39 5.52 11.37
C LYS A 52 -2.06 5.00 10.82
N ILE A 53 -1.17 5.88 10.36
CA ILE A 53 0.17 5.50 9.90
C ILE A 53 0.94 4.72 10.98
N ASP A 54 0.96 5.21 12.22
CA ASP A 54 1.69 4.54 13.32
C ASP A 54 1.25 3.09 13.53
N SER A 55 -0.06 2.85 13.59
CA SER A 55 -0.60 1.49 13.72
C SER A 55 -0.29 0.60 12.52
N SER A 56 -0.19 1.18 11.32
CA SER A 56 0.14 0.45 10.10
C SER A 56 1.62 0.08 10.05
N LEU A 57 2.50 0.95 10.57
CA LEU A 57 3.92 0.68 10.71
C LEU A 57 4.20 -0.42 11.74
N ILE A 58 3.52 -0.41 12.89
CA ILE A 58 3.61 -1.48 13.90
C ILE A 58 3.17 -2.83 13.31
N GLU A 59 2.10 -2.83 12.52
CA GLU A 59 1.63 -4.04 11.84
C GLU A 59 2.64 -4.57 10.81
N LEU A 60 3.22 -3.67 10.00
CA LEU A 60 4.26 -4.01 9.03
C LEU A 60 5.50 -4.60 9.72
N GLU A 61 5.96 -4.00 10.81
CA GLU A 61 7.06 -4.51 11.63
C GLU A 61 6.75 -5.94 12.11
N SER A 62 5.56 -6.15 12.68
CA SER A 62 5.15 -7.49 13.12
C SER A 62 5.11 -8.50 11.99
N MET A 63 4.62 -8.14 10.79
CA MET A 63 4.66 -9.03 9.63
C MET A 63 6.09 -9.38 9.22
N ILE A 64 7.00 -8.40 9.20
CA ILE A 64 8.41 -8.64 8.86
C ILE A 64 9.05 -9.59 9.89
N GLU A 65 8.87 -9.35 11.18
CA GLU A 65 9.45 -10.20 12.23
C GLU A 65 8.89 -11.64 12.20
N ASN A 66 7.57 -11.80 12.08
CA ASN A 66 6.93 -13.12 12.00
C ASN A 66 7.33 -13.92 10.76
N THR A 67 7.89 -13.23 9.77
CA THR A 67 8.26 -13.83 8.50
C THR A 67 9.77 -13.99 8.36
N LYS A 68 10.59 -13.53 9.31
CA LYS A 68 11.99 -13.92 9.38
C LYS A 68 12.07 -15.43 9.67
N ALA A 69 12.72 -16.15 8.76
CA ALA A 69 13.07 -17.56 8.93
C ALA A 69 14.27 -17.71 9.86
#